data_AF-A0A1F6C5G2-F1
#
_entry.id   AF-A0A1F6C5G2-F1
#
_cell.length_a   1.000
_cell.length_b   1.000
_cell.length_c   1.000
_cell.angle_alpha   90.00
_cell.angle_beta   90.00
_cell.angle_gamma   90.00
#
_symmetry.space_group_name_H-M   'P 1'
#
loop_
_entity.id
_entity.type
_entity.pdbx_description
1 polymer ?
#
loop_
_entity_poly.entity_id
_entity_poly.type
_entity_poly.pdbx_seq_one_letter_code
_entity_poly.pdbx_strand_id
1 'polypeptide(L)'
;MDYTSDPSSNQHPNVHDFEQLETIYGHVDSSTTVGAAINTLRGLANTLSTPEEQGDSEWGKAVHFDASGRPNVFEKDLRAGEKVITHVFWVE
;
A
#
# COMPACT_ATOMS: atom_id res chain seq x y z
N MET A 1 -11.85 -6.16 -28.98
CA MET A 1 -11.62 -4.89 -29.69
C MET A 1 -11.39 -5.16 -31.16
N ASP A 2 -12.45 -5.06 -31.95
CA ASP A 2 -12.39 -5.25 -33.39
C ASP A 2 -11.98 -3.93 -34.05
N TYR A 3 -10.80 -3.88 -34.67
CA TYR A 3 -10.35 -2.69 -35.37
C TYR A 3 -10.75 -2.77 -36.83
N THR A 4 -11.47 -1.75 -37.31
CA THR A 4 -11.95 -1.64 -38.70
C THR A 4 -11.63 -0.26 -39.26
N SER A 5 -11.34 -0.20 -40.56
CA SER A 5 -11.17 1.06 -41.29
C SER A 5 -12.50 1.73 -41.64
N ASP A 6 -13.63 1.02 -41.53
CA ASP A 6 -14.98 1.56 -41.65
C ASP A 6 -15.55 1.85 -40.25
N PRO A 7 -15.67 3.14 -39.86
CA PRO A 7 -16.13 3.50 -38.51
C PRO A 7 -17.62 3.27 -38.30
N SER A 8 -18.40 2.91 -39.33
CA SER A 8 -19.86 2.75 -39.21
C SER A 8 -20.28 1.48 -38.43
N SER A 9 -19.46 0.43 -38.46
CA SER A 9 -19.80 -0.87 -37.87
C SER A 9 -19.23 -1.10 -36.46
N ASN A 10 -18.43 -0.17 -35.93
CA ASN A 10 -17.71 -0.31 -34.65
C ASN A 10 -17.85 0.92 -33.76
N GLN A 11 -19.06 1.48 -33.68
CA GLN A 11 -19.33 2.72 -32.92
C GLN A 11 -19.55 2.47 -31.43
N HIS A 12 -19.83 1.23 -31.05
CA HIS A 12 -20.19 0.86 -29.68
C HIS A 12 -19.52 -0.46 -29.30
N PRO A 13 -19.20 -0.65 -28.01
CA PRO A 13 -18.68 -1.93 -27.52
C PRO A 13 -19.63 -3.08 -27.85
N ASN A 14 -19.07 -4.20 -28.27
CA ASN A 14 -19.81 -5.43 -28.49
C ASN A 14 -19.66 -6.39 -27.29
N VAL A 15 -20.27 -7.57 -27.38
CA VAL A 15 -20.24 -8.58 -26.31
C VAL A 15 -18.82 -8.93 -25.90
N HIS A 16 -17.93 -9.16 -26.87
CA HIS A 16 -16.54 -9.50 -26.59
C HIS A 16 -15.83 -8.36 -25.83
N ASP A 17 -16.09 -7.10 -26.17
CA ASP A 17 -15.50 -5.96 -25.46
C ASP A 17 -15.98 -5.89 -23.99
N PHE A 18 -17.25 -6.22 -23.72
CA PHE A 18 -17.77 -6.31 -22.35
C PHE A 18 -17.18 -7.51 -21.57
N GLU A 19 -17.02 -8.67 -22.22
CA GLU A 19 -16.37 -9.84 -21.61
C GLU A 19 -14.91 -9.55 -21.23
N GLN A 20 -14.20 -8.76 -22.05
CA GLN A 20 -12.86 -8.29 -21.71
C GLN A 20 -12.85 -7.37 -20.49
N LEU A 21 -13.82 -6.46 -20.36
CA LEU A 21 -13.93 -5.60 -19.17
C LEU A 21 -14.25 -6.39 -17.91
N GLU A 22 -15.14 -7.38 -17.99
CA GLU A 22 -15.45 -8.26 -16.86
C GLU A 22 -14.23 -9.10 -16.45
N THR A 23 -13.45 -9.59 -17.41
CA THR A 23 -12.21 -10.31 -17.11
C THR A 23 -11.19 -9.41 -16.39
N ILE A 24 -11.07 -8.15 -16.82
CA ILE A 24 -10.09 -7.20 -16.26
C ILE A 24 -10.55 -6.63 -14.92
N TYR A 25 -11.85 -6.40 -14.69
CA TYR A 25 -12.35 -5.66 -13.52
C TYR A 25 -13.29 -6.46 -12.62
N GLY A 26 -13.73 -7.64 -13.05
CA GLY A 26 -14.58 -8.55 -12.28
C GLY A 26 -13.82 -9.44 -11.30
N HIS A 27 -12.50 -9.25 -11.16
CA HIS A 27 -11.72 -10.00 -10.18
C HIS A 27 -12.03 -9.48 -8.77
N VAL A 28 -12.53 -10.37 -7.91
CA VAL A 28 -12.63 -10.17 -6.46
C VAL A 28 -11.39 -10.79 -5.83
N ASP A 29 -10.22 -10.22 -6.13
CA ASP A 29 -8.98 -10.71 -5.53
C ASP A 29 -8.98 -10.35 -4.04
N SER A 30 -9.24 -11.35 -3.19
CA SER A 30 -9.25 -11.22 -1.72
C SER A 30 -7.87 -10.95 -1.12
N SER A 31 -6.81 -10.97 -1.94
CA SER A 31 -5.43 -10.82 -1.50
C SER A 31 -4.62 -9.96 -2.46
N THR A 32 -3.96 -8.93 -1.93
CA THR A 32 -2.89 -8.21 -2.63
C THR A 32 -1.54 -8.86 -2.32
N THR A 33 -0.68 -9.03 -3.34
CA THR A 33 0.69 -9.59 -3.18
C THR A 33 1.57 -8.76 -2.25
N VAL A 34 1.19 -7.52 -1.93
CA VAL A 34 1.83 -6.72 -0.88
C VAL A 34 1.81 -7.44 0.47
N GLY A 35 0.76 -8.19 0.79
CA GLY A 35 0.67 -8.99 2.02
C GLY A 35 1.64 -10.18 2.07
N ALA A 36 1.95 -10.79 0.92
CA ALA A 36 2.87 -11.92 0.84
C ALA A 36 4.33 -11.50 1.10
N ALA A 37 4.72 -10.31 0.66
CA ALA A 37 6.02 -9.70 0.98
C ALA A 37 6.13 -9.34 2.48
N ILE A 38 5.05 -8.90 3.11
CA ILE A 38 5.02 -8.63 4.56
C ILE A 38 5.19 -9.93 5.35
N ASN A 39 4.60 -11.04 4.93
CA ASN A 39 4.69 -12.31 5.67
C ASN A 39 6.10 -12.92 5.62
N THR A 40 6.81 -12.76 4.50
CA THR A 40 8.22 -13.16 4.38
C THR A 40 9.14 -12.28 5.23
N LEU A 41 8.83 -10.99 5.36
CA LEU A 41 9.55 -10.06 6.24
C LEU A 41 9.26 -10.31 7.74
N ARG A 42 8.02 -10.65 8.12
CA ARG A 42 7.66 -11.02 9.50
C ARG A 42 8.38 -12.30 9.95
N GLY A 43 8.56 -13.28 9.06
CA GLY A 43 9.35 -14.49 9.34
C GLY A 43 10.83 -14.21 9.61
N LEU A 44 11.37 -13.11 9.06
CA LEU A 44 12.76 -12.68 9.27
C LEU A 44 12.90 -11.71 10.46
N ALA A 45 11.87 -10.94 10.78
CA ALA A 45 11.86 -10.03 11.93
C ALA A 45 11.81 -10.78 13.28
N ASN A 46 11.18 -11.96 13.32
CA ASN A 46 11.05 -12.76 14.54
C ASN A 46 12.38 -13.30 15.10
N THR A 47 13.48 -13.24 14.33
CA THR A 47 14.82 -13.66 14.78
C THR A 47 15.71 -12.49 15.21
N LEU A 48 15.22 -11.24 15.14
CA LEU A 48 16.03 -10.04 15.42
C LEU A 48 15.37 -9.00 16.35
N SER A 49 14.28 -9.33 17.02
CA SER A 49 13.60 -8.39 17.92
C SER A 49 14.26 -8.36 19.30
N THR A 50 15.07 -7.33 19.51
CA THR A 50 15.38 -6.76 20.83
C THR A 50 14.13 -6.04 21.38
N PRO A 51 14.01 -5.89 22.71
CA PRO A 51 12.78 -5.45 23.37
C PRO A 51 12.58 -3.92 23.27
N GLU A 52 12.10 -3.44 22.12
CA GLU A 52 11.46 -2.12 21.99
C GLU A 52 10.24 -2.23 21.05
N GLU A 53 9.28 -3.07 21.41
CA GLU A 53 7.97 -3.21 20.77
C GLU A 53 7.06 -2.00 21.09
N GLN A 54 7.39 -0.85 20.51
CA GLN A 54 6.44 0.25 20.33
C GLN A 54 6.58 0.82 18.92
N GLY A 55 6.57 -0.07 17.92
CA GLY A 55 6.98 0.24 16.55
C GLY A 55 5.93 0.01 15.45
N ASP A 56 4.72 -0.44 15.79
CA ASP A 56 3.66 -0.68 14.78
C ASP A 56 2.67 0.50 14.69
N SER A 57 3.15 1.73 14.87
CA SER A 57 2.39 2.89 14.39
C SER A 57 2.39 2.85 12.86
N GLU A 58 1.26 3.13 12.21
CA GLU A 58 1.16 3.27 10.74
C GLU A 58 2.26 4.18 10.17
N TRP A 59 2.71 5.14 10.99
CA TRP A 59 3.71 6.17 10.68
C TRP A 59 5.17 5.77 10.95
N GLY A 60 5.44 4.58 11.51
CA GLY A 60 6.80 4.08 11.76
C GLY A 60 7.31 4.28 13.18
N LYS A 61 8.64 4.35 13.35
CA LYS A 61 9.30 4.46 14.66
C LYS A 61 9.22 5.89 15.19
N ALA A 62 8.80 6.07 16.44
CA ALA A 62 8.89 7.37 17.11
C ALA A 62 10.35 7.79 17.31
N VAL A 63 10.69 8.98 16.85
CA VAL A 63 12.04 9.56 16.97
C VAL A 63 12.05 10.84 17.82
N HIS A 64 10.88 11.40 18.12
CA HIS A 64 10.73 12.57 18.98
C HIS A 64 9.40 12.53 19.75
N PHE A 65 9.40 13.18 20.91
CA PHE A 65 8.28 13.28 21.83
C PHE A 65 8.05 14.74 22.24
N ASP A 66 6.79 15.12 22.45
CA ASP A 66 6.41 16.44 22.95
C ASP A 66 6.72 16.61 24.46
N ALA A 67 6.47 17.81 24.99
CA ALA A 67 6.70 18.11 26.41
C ALA A 67 5.83 17.27 27.37
N SER A 68 4.71 16.72 26.88
CA SER A 68 3.82 15.83 27.64
C SER A 68 4.19 14.36 27.49
N GLY A 69 5.29 14.05 26.79
CA GLY A 69 5.79 12.69 26.58
C GLY A 69 5.04 11.92 25.49
N ARG A 70 4.23 12.58 24.66
CA ARG A 70 3.55 11.95 23.52
C ARG A 70 4.44 11.96 22.28
N PRO A 71 4.53 10.86 21.51
CA PRO A 71 5.33 10.85 20.29
C PRO A 71 4.74 11.83 19.28
N ASN A 72 5.57 12.72 18.73
CA ASN A 72 5.15 13.73 17.76
C ASN A 72 5.89 13.63 16.43
N VAL A 73 7.08 13.01 16.37
CA VAL A 73 7.76 12.75 15.09
C VAL A 73 8.02 11.27 14.92
N PHE A 74 7.65 10.76 13.74
CA PHE A 74 7.85 9.38 13.34
C PHE A 74 8.69 9.30 12.08
N GLU A 75 9.57 8.31 12.03
CA GLU A 75 10.40 7.98 10.87
C GLU A 75 9.99 6.61 10.33
N LYS A 76 9.73 6.55 9.02
CA LYS A 76 9.47 5.32 8.28
C LYS A 76 10.45 5.20 7.12
N ASP A 77 11.28 4.17 7.16
CA ASP A 77 12.21 3.83 6.08
C ASP A 77 11.45 3.10 4.96
N LEU A 78 11.47 3.65 3.74
CA LEU A 78 10.85 3.05 2.55
C LEU A 78 11.82 2.15 1.77
N ARG A 79 13.06 2.00 2.25
CA ARG A 79 14.21 1.39 1.57
C ARG A 79 14.72 2.25 0.41
N ALA A 80 15.82 1.81 -0.21
CA ALA A 80 16.48 2.52 -1.31
C ALA A 80 16.95 3.96 -0.98
N GLY A 81 17.13 4.28 0.31
CA GLY A 81 17.55 5.60 0.77
C GLY A 81 16.41 6.61 0.93
N GLU A 82 15.16 6.20 0.72
CA GLU A 82 13.99 7.05 0.89
C GLU A 82 13.39 6.94 2.29
N LYS A 83 12.99 8.07 2.86
CA LYS A 83 12.41 8.16 4.20
C LYS A 83 11.18 9.06 4.22
N VAL A 84 10.17 8.66 4.99
CA VAL A 84 9.00 9.48 5.31
C VAL A 84 9.11 9.92 6.76
N ILE A 85 9.04 11.24 6.97
CA ILE A 85 8.97 11.85 8.29
C ILE A 85 7.56 12.38 8.50
N THR A 86 6.89 11.89 9.54
CA THR A 86 5.53 12.32 9.90
C THR A 86 5.59 13.14 11.18
N HIS A 87 5.13 14.39 11.14
CA HIS A 87 5.01 15.26 12.31
C HIS A 87 3.53 15.39 12.69
N VAL A 88 3.20 14.96 13.89
CA VAL A 88 1.85 14.97 14.46
C VAL A 88 1.73 16.13 15.44
N PHE A 89 0.72 16.96 15.26
CA PHE A 89 0.36 18.00 16.21
C PHE A 89 -0.83 17.52 17.05
N TRP A 90 -0.58 17.35 18.33
CA TRP A 90 -1.62 17.00 19.29
C TRP A 90 -2.38 18.27 19.70
N VAL A 91 -3.71 18.20 19.63
CA VAL A 91 -4.62 19.20 20.19
C VAL A 91 -5.25 18.66 21.48
N GLU A 92 -5.59 19.57 22.39
CA GLU A 92 -6.26 19.27 23.68
C GLU A 92 -7.77 19.52 23.59
#